data_AF-A0A9N9DDB8-F1
#
_entry.id   AF-A0A9N9DDB8-F1
#
_cell.length_a   1.000
_cell.length_b   1.000
_cell.length_c   1.000
_cell.angle_alpha   90.00
_cell.angle_beta   90.00
_cell.angle_gamma   90.00
#
_symmetry.space_group_name_H-M   'P 1'
#
loop_
_entity.id
_entity.type
_entity.pdbx_description
1 polymer ?
#
loop_
_entity_poly.entity_id
_entity_poly.type
_entity_poly.pdbx_seq_one_letter_code
_entity_poly.pdbx_strand_id
1 'polypeptide(L)'
;DDPSERPTANELCDLFYDINRKLFSNTVDDDVMRQLKITNENQKNISKSQKQELFELLSYSNKLHSQSCYIGRYIHTLHGLHDLLEEIKSGKSSDPNLLKPNKSTILKSNSYDTVLKN
;
A
#
# COMPACT_ATOMS: atom_id res chain seq x y z
N ASP A 1 -7.99 -17.60 -34.50
CA ASP A 1 -6.90 -16.85 -33.86
C ASP A 1 -5.57 -17.07 -34.58
N ASP A 2 -5.47 -16.52 -35.79
CA ASP A 2 -4.20 -16.47 -36.51
C ASP A 2 -3.38 -15.28 -36.00
N PRO A 3 -2.17 -15.48 -35.47
CA PRO A 3 -1.31 -14.37 -35.04
C PRO A 3 -0.95 -13.38 -36.14
N SER A 4 -0.93 -13.79 -37.42
CA SER A 4 -0.64 -12.86 -38.53
C SER A 4 -1.77 -11.90 -38.86
N GLU A 5 -2.99 -12.19 -38.39
CA GLU A 5 -4.16 -11.31 -38.52
C GLU A 5 -4.28 -10.33 -37.33
N ARG A 6 -3.36 -10.42 -36.34
CA ARG A 6 -3.35 -9.48 -35.22
C ARG A 6 -2.72 -8.16 -35.67
N PRO A 7 -3.30 -7.02 -35.25
CA PRO A 7 -2.67 -5.75 -35.49
C PRO A 7 -1.31 -5.69 -34.79
N THR A 8 -0.35 -5.07 -35.47
CA THR A 8 0.99 -4.80 -34.97
C THR A 8 0.92 -3.74 -33.88
N ALA A 9 1.91 -3.70 -32.99
CA ALA A 9 2.03 -2.66 -31.96
C ALA A 9 1.95 -1.23 -32.55
N ASN A 10 2.53 -1.01 -33.74
CA ASN A 10 2.47 0.29 -34.42
C ASN A 10 1.04 0.64 -34.85
N GLU A 11 0.30 -0.31 -35.42
CA GLU A 11 -1.09 -0.10 -35.86
C GLU A 11 -2.01 0.17 -34.66
N LEU A 12 -1.76 -0.48 -33.53
CA LEU A 12 -2.44 -0.19 -32.26
C LEU A 12 -2.07 1.21 -31.75
N CYS A 13 -0.79 1.59 -31.77
CA CYS A 13 -0.35 2.92 -31.35
C CYS A 13 -1.00 4.02 -32.19
N ASP A 14 -1.05 3.87 -33.51
CA ASP A 14 -1.67 4.82 -34.42
C ASP A 14 -3.18 4.92 -34.17
N LEU A 15 -3.86 3.77 -34.00
CA LEU A 15 -5.28 3.72 -33.66
C LEU A 15 -5.57 4.46 -32.33
N PHE A 16 -4.79 4.18 -31.28
CA PHE A 16 -4.96 4.84 -29.99
C PHE A 16 -4.62 6.32 -30.03
N TYR A 17 -3.62 6.73 -30.83
CA TYR A 17 -3.27 8.12 -31.04
C TYR A 17 -4.39 8.88 -31.74
N ASP A 18 -4.98 8.30 -32.78
CA ASP A 18 -6.10 8.89 -33.50
C ASP A 18 -7.35 9.01 -32.65
N ILE A 19 -7.65 7.98 -31.85
CA ILE A 19 -8.75 8.02 -30.87
C ILE A 19 -8.48 9.11 -29.83
N ASN A 20 -7.26 9.19 -29.28
CA ASN A 20 -6.89 10.24 -28.33
C ASN A 20 -7.01 11.63 -28.94
N ARG A 21 -6.53 11.84 -30.17
CA ARG A 21 -6.64 13.11 -30.86
C ARG A 21 -8.10 13.53 -31.05
N LYS A 22 -8.96 12.60 -31.47
CA LYS A 22 -10.42 12.83 -31.61
C LYS A 22 -11.10 13.07 -30.27
N LEU A 23 -10.61 12.45 -29.20
CA LEU A 23 -11.05 12.66 -27.82
C LEU A 23 -10.69 14.07 -27.34
N PHE A 24 -9.45 14.52 -27.54
CA PHE A 24 -8.98 15.85 -27.16
C PHE A 24 -9.64 16.98 -27.94
N SER A 25 -10.05 16.73 -29.19
CA SER A 25 -10.74 17.72 -30.02
C SER A 25 -12.24 17.87 -29.70
N ASN A 26 -12.74 17.22 -28.63
CA ASN A 26 -14.17 17.18 -28.24
C ASN A 26 -15.11 16.79 -29.41
N THR A 27 -14.58 16.09 -30.41
CA THR A 27 -15.35 15.68 -31.60
C THR A 27 -16.09 14.36 -31.32
N VAL A 28 -15.66 13.64 -30.29
CA VAL A 28 -16.32 12.45 -29.75
C VAL A 28 -17.05 12.83 -28.46
N ASP A 29 -17.96 13.81 -28.53
CA ASP A 29 -19.04 13.90 -27.53
C ASP A 29 -20.10 12.86 -27.89
N ASP A 30 -19.68 11.59 -27.81
CA ASP A 30 -20.51 10.45 -28.14
C ASP A 30 -20.95 9.76 -26.85
N ASP A 31 -22.15 9.19 -26.88
CA ASP A 31 -22.80 8.55 -25.74
C ASP A 31 -21.88 7.52 -25.06
N VAL A 32 -21.03 6.87 -25.85
CA VAL A 32 -19.99 5.92 -25.41
C VAL A 32 -19.00 6.55 -24.41
N MET A 33 -18.56 7.79 -24.63
CA MET A 33 -17.62 8.46 -23.73
C MET A 33 -18.28 8.82 -22.39
N ARG A 34 -19.55 9.25 -22.44
CA ARG A 34 -20.36 9.51 -21.24
C ARG A 34 -20.57 8.22 -20.46
N GLN A 35 -20.92 7.13 -21.12
CA GLN A 35 -21.08 5.81 -20.50
C GLN A 35 -19.77 5.26 -19.90
N LEU A 36 -18.64 5.45 -20.58
CA LEU A 36 -17.33 5.06 -20.06
C LEU A 36 -16.99 5.82 -18.78
N LYS A 37 -17.22 7.14 -18.77
CA LYS A 37 -17.02 7.98 -17.59
C LYS A 37 -17.92 7.54 -16.43
N ILE A 38 -19.21 7.32 -16.68
CA ILE A 38 -20.18 6.85 -15.69
C ILE A 38 -19.75 5.48 -15.13
N THR A 39 -19.33 4.55 -15.98
CA THR A 39 -18.87 3.21 -15.56
C THR A 39 -17.65 3.32 -14.66
N ASN A 40 -16.68 4.17 -15.02
CA ASN A 40 -15.47 4.37 -14.23
C ASN A 40 -15.77 5.03 -12.87
N GLU A 41 -16.64 6.02 -12.84
CA GLU A 41 -17.10 6.67 -11.60
C GLU A 41 -17.86 5.67 -10.70
N ASN A 42 -18.77 4.88 -11.27
CA ASN A 42 -19.52 3.85 -10.55
C ASN A 42 -18.61 2.78 -9.97
N GLN A 43 -17.62 2.29 -10.73
CA GLN A 43 -16.64 1.32 -10.24
C GLN A 43 -15.85 1.87 -9.04
N LYS A 44 -15.41 3.14 -9.11
CA LYS A 44 -14.71 3.80 -8.02
C LYS A 44 -15.60 3.96 -6.79
N ASN A 45 -16.87 4.32 -6.99
CA ASN A 45 -17.84 4.48 -5.91
C ASN A 45 -18.20 3.14 -5.25
N ILE A 46 -18.35 2.06 -6.02
CA ILE A 46 -18.55 0.71 -5.49
C ILE A 46 -17.35 0.30 -4.64
N SER A 47 -16.12 0.49 -5.14
CA SER A 47 -14.90 0.17 -4.37
C SER A 47 -14.84 0.95 -3.05
N LYS A 48 -15.25 2.23 -3.07
CA LYS A 48 -15.31 3.06 -1.85
C LYS A 48 -16.39 2.58 -0.89
N SER A 49 -17.59 2.29 -1.39
CA SER A 49 -18.73 1.80 -0.60
C SER A 49 -18.43 0.46 0.04
N GLN A 50 -17.86 -0.49 -0.70
CA GLN A 50 -17.48 -1.80 -0.19
C GLN A 50 -16.42 -1.71 0.90
N LYS A 51 -15.43 -0.83 0.75
CA LYS A 51 -14.43 -0.57 1.81
C LYS A 51 -15.09 0.00 3.06
N GLN A 52 -15.99 0.97 2.90
CA GLN A 52 -16.70 1.58 4.02
C GLN A 52 -17.58 0.56 4.75
N GLU A 53 -18.36 -0.23 4.02
CA GLU A 53 -19.22 -1.29 4.57
C GLU A 53 -18.39 -2.32 5.33
N LEU A 54 -17.23 -2.72 4.80
CA LEU A 54 -16.30 -3.62 5.49
C LEU A 54 -15.79 -3.03 6.81
N PHE A 55 -15.41 -1.75 6.84
CA PHE A 55 -14.99 -1.07 8.07
C PHE A 55 -16.12 -0.98 9.10
N GLU A 56 -17.35 -0.74 8.66
CA GLU A 56 -18.54 -0.72 9.54
C GLU A 56 -18.86 -2.11 10.08
N LEU A 57 -18.79 -3.15 9.25
CA LEU A 57 -18.96 -4.55 9.65
C LEU A 57 -17.93 -4.96 10.69
N LEU A 58 -16.65 -4.62 10.47
CA LEU A 58 -15.58 -4.88 11.43
C LEU A 58 -15.81 -4.13 12.75
N SER A 59 -16.23 -2.86 12.67
CA SER A 59 -16.52 -2.03 13.84
C SER A 59 -17.69 -2.57 14.66
N TYR A 60 -18.76 -3.00 14.00
CA TYR A 60 -19.93 -3.59 14.64
C TYR A 60 -19.62 -4.97 15.23
N SER A 61 -18.88 -5.79 14.48
CA SER A 61 -18.45 -7.13 14.91
C SER A 61 -17.63 -7.05 16.20
N ASN A 62 -16.70 -6.09 16.32
CA ASN A 62 -15.93 -5.84 17.56
C ASN A 62 -16.79 -5.57 18.80
N LYS A 63 -18.07 -5.17 18.63
CA LYS A 63 -18.99 -4.85 19.73
C LYS A 63 -19.84 -6.04 20.20
N LEU A 64 -20.02 -7.06 19.35
CA LEU A 64 -20.95 -8.16 19.63
C LEU A 64 -20.30 -9.43 20.18
N HIS A 65 -19.02 -9.68 19.90
CA HIS A 65 -18.39 -10.94 20.31
C HIS A 65 -16.91 -10.79 20.69
N SER A 66 -16.46 -11.56 21.67
CA SER A 66 -15.07 -11.52 22.12
C SER A 66 -14.09 -12.12 21.11
N GLN A 67 -14.55 -12.94 20.15
CA GLN A 67 -13.68 -13.46 19.08
C GLN A 67 -13.48 -12.45 17.94
N SER A 68 -14.47 -11.63 17.64
CA SER A 68 -14.35 -10.59 16.61
C SER A 68 -13.45 -9.44 17.04
N CYS A 69 -13.33 -9.15 18.34
CA CYS A 69 -12.34 -8.21 18.85
C CYS A 69 -10.91 -8.62 18.47
N TYR A 70 -10.62 -9.93 18.28
CA TYR A 70 -9.31 -10.38 17.79
C TYR A 70 -9.09 -10.02 16.32
N ILE A 71 -10.12 -10.03 15.47
CA ILE A 71 -10.01 -9.64 14.06
C ILE A 71 -9.75 -8.13 13.95
N GLY A 72 -10.53 -7.31 14.67
CA GLY A 72 -10.28 -5.87 14.73
C GLY A 72 -8.90 -5.55 15.29
N ARG A 73 -8.52 -6.19 16.40
CA ARG A 73 -7.21 -6.01 17.04
C ARG A 73 -6.07 -6.43 16.12
N TYR A 74 -6.20 -7.53 15.37
CA TYR A 74 -5.22 -7.98 14.39
C TYR A 74 -5.00 -6.96 13.27
N ILE A 75 -6.07 -6.39 12.72
CA ILE A 75 -5.99 -5.35 11.68
C ILE A 75 -5.33 -4.07 12.22
N HIS A 76 -5.70 -3.63 13.42
CA HIS A 76 -5.06 -2.48 14.07
C HIS A 76 -3.57 -2.73 14.34
N THR A 77 -3.19 -3.93 14.78
CA THR A 77 -1.78 -4.28 14.97
C THR A 77 -1.01 -4.37 13.66
N LEU A 78 -1.63 -4.79 12.56
CA LEU A 78 -0.97 -4.87 11.25
C LEU A 78 -0.70 -3.47 10.69
N HIS A 79 -1.67 -2.56 10.73
CA HIS A 79 -1.45 -1.16 10.34
C HIS A 79 -0.43 -0.47 11.26
N GLY A 80 -0.54 -0.65 12.57
CA GLY A 80 0.44 -0.12 13.52
C GLY A 80 1.85 -0.66 13.28
N LEU A 81 1.99 -1.94 12.90
CA LEU A 81 3.27 -2.53 12.54
C LEU A 81 3.83 -1.98 11.22
N HIS A 82 2.98 -1.76 10.21
CA HIS A 82 3.38 -1.13 8.96
C HIS A 82 3.90 0.30 9.19
N ASP A 83 3.16 1.11 9.95
CA ASP A 83 3.54 2.48 10.26
C ASP A 83 4.85 2.54 11.06
N LEU A 84 5.01 1.61 12.02
CA LEU A 84 6.25 1.46 12.78
C LEU A 84 7.44 1.09 11.88
N LEU A 85 7.25 0.20 10.91
CA LEU A 85 8.29 -0.18 9.96
C LEU A 85 8.72 1.00 9.08
N GLU A 86 7.77 1.83 8.62
CA GLU A 86 8.09 3.05 7.86
C GLU A 86 8.77 4.11 8.74
N GLU A 87 8.38 4.26 10.00
CA GLU A 87 9.08 5.13 10.96
C GLU A 87 10.54 4.69 11.18
N ILE A 88 10.78 3.39 11.40
CA ILE A 88 12.13 2.83 11.57
C ILE A 88 12.96 3.05 10.31
N LYS A 89 12.40 2.74 9.15
CA LYS A 89 13.06 2.94 7.84
C LYS A 89 13.39 4.40 7.57
N SER A 90 12.55 5.33 8.01
CA SER A 90 12.78 6.78 7.88
C SER A 90 13.83 7.32 8.87
N GLY A 91 14.22 6.54 9.88
CA GLY A 91 15.15 6.98 10.93
C GLY A 91 14.57 8.03 11.87
N LYS A 92 13.24 8.20 11.91
CA LYS A 92 12.54 9.23 12.70
C LYS A 92 11.61 8.63 13.76
N SER A 93 11.82 7.38 14.16
CA SER A 93 10.97 6.76 15.17
C SER A 93 10.97 7.57 16.46
N SER A 94 9.78 7.82 17.02
CA SER A 94 9.64 8.55 18.28
C SER A 94 10.10 7.71 19.49
N ASP A 95 10.20 6.38 19.33
CA ASP A 95 10.70 5.50 20.38
C ASP A 95 12.24 5.48 20.36
N PRO A 96 12.90 6.01 21.40
CA PRO A 96 14.36 6.06 21.49
C PRO A 96 15.00 4.66 21.57
N ASN A 97 14.25 3.60 21.87
CA ASN A 97 14.76 2.23 21.86
C ASN A 97 14.82 1.62 20.45
N LEU A 98 14.03 2.16 19.51
CA LEU A 98 13.98 1.69 18.12
C LEU A 98 15.04 2.40 17.26
N LEU A 99 15.38 3.64 17.60
CA LEU A 99 16.55 4.34 17.08
C LEU A 99 17.78 4.01 17.93
N LYS A 100 18.37 2.82 17.80
CA LYS A 100 19.69 2.60 18.41
C LYS A 100 20.70 3.52 17.72
N PRO A 101 21.32 4.51 18.41
CA PRO A 101 22.51 5.13 17.88
C PRO A 101 23.62 4.07 17.91
N ASN A 102 24.29 3.87 16.79
CA ASN A 102 25.43 2.97 16.65
C ASN A 102 26.62 3.53 17.44
N LYS A 103 26.55 3.57 18.78
CA LYS A 103 27.68 3.94 19.60
C LYS A 103 28.49 2.67 19.82
N SER A 104 29.51 2.50 18.98
CA SER A 104 30.55 1.49 19.16
C SER A 104 31.14 1.67 20.56
N THR A 105 30.69 0.84 21.50
CA THR A 105 31.28 0.75 22.83
C THR A 105 32.60 0.00 22.67
N ILE A 106 33.68 0.75 22.46
CA ILE A 106 35.03 0.25 22.68
C ILE A 106 35.12 -0.06 24.17
N LEU A 107 34.77 -1.29 24.57
CA LEU A 107 35.11 -1.82 25.87
C LEU A 107 36.63 -1.94 25.92
N LYS A 108 37.28 -0.95 26.54
CA LYS A 108 38.67 -1.08 27.00
C LYS A 108 38.74 -2.35 27.85
N SER A 109 39.42 -3.37 27.34
CA SER A 109 39.70 -4.60 28.06
C SER A 109 40.54 -4.28 29.28
N ASN A 110 39.97 -4.39 30.48
CA ASN A 110 40.75 -4.35 31.70
C ASN A 110 41.45 -5.71 31.84
N SER A 111 42.76 -5.72 31.58
CA SER A 111 43.66 -6.84 31.83
C SER A 111 43.78 -7.04 33.35
N TYR A 112 43.36 -8.20 33.85
CA TYR A 112 43.62 -8.60 35.23
C TYR A 112 44.81 -9.57 35.21
N ASP A 113 45.98 -9.09 35.65
CA ASP A 113 47.13 -9.95 35.92
C ASP A 113 46.84 -10.82 37.15
N THR A 114 46.77 -12.13 36.93
CA THR A 114 46.79 -13.14 37.98
C THR A 114 48.24 -13.41 38.38
N VAL A 115 48.64 -13.00 39.59
CA VAL A 115 49.86 -13.50 40.24
C VAL A 115 49.47 -14.53 41.29
N LEU A 116 49.82 -15.77 40.98
CA LEU A 116 49.70 -16.99 41.78
C LEU A 116 50.54 -16.87 43.07
N LYS A 117 49.92 -17.12 44.23
CA LYS A 117 50.66 -17.41 45.47
C LYS A 117 51.14 -18.87 45.41
N ASN A 118 52.44 -19.06 45.57
CA ASN A 118 53.07 -20.06 46.46
C ASN A 118 54.58 -19.79 46.55
#